data_AF-A0A950DWL1-F1
#
_entry.id   AF-A0A950DWL1-F1
#
_cell.length_a   1.000
_cell.length_b   1.000
_cell.length_c   1.000
_cell.angle_alpha   90.00
_cell.angle_beta   90.00
_cell.angle_gamma   90.00
#
_symmetry.space_group_name_H-M   'P 1'
#
loop_
_entity.id
_entity.type
_entity.pdbx_description
1 polymer ?
#
loop_
_entity_poly.entity_id
_entity_poly.type
_entity_poly.pdbx_seq_one_letter_code
_entity_poly.pdbx_strand_id
1 'polypeptide(L)'
;MCAPPAHIAVRSTLSSYRWAAGASLIALAATAACAPPTSGLTQSTPLPRAVQVVSVTLRGELDGSAMYNSVMPNTTCAQLVSSGASSSNEPPEGVPPAPDDTQVDGHPFSAVIAPSPYRGPGIYSSTAFTSENIVMVDSTVWAPLAAGSPPSTTTARFDADGSGSVSFSAWRDASDGDLEGGTITWSCND
;
A
#
# COMPACT_ATOMS: atom_id res chain seq x y z
N MET A 1 -14.50 1.06 -53.91
CA MET A 1 -13.36 0.96 -54.84
C MET A 1 -12.31 0.08 -54.16
N CYS A 2 -12.05 -1.11 -54.71
CA CYS A 2 -11.11 -2.08 -54.17
C CYS A 2 -9.67 -1.71 -54.56
N ALA A 3 -8.74 -1.81 -53.60
CA ALA A 3 -7.32 -1.57 -53.83
C ALA A 3 -6.59 -2.87 -54.25
N PRO A 4 -5.52 -2.80 -55.08
CA PRO A 4 -4.78 -3.95 -55.58
C PRO A 4 -3.84 -4.57 -54.53
N PRO A 5 -3.39 -5.83 -54.75
CA PRO A 5 -2.64 -6.60 -53.75
C PRO A 5 -1.17 -6.19 -53.67
N ALA A 6 -0.60 -6.19 -52.45
CA ALA A 6 0.81 -5.98 -52.22
C ALA A 6 1.57 -7.31 -52.10
N HIS A 7 2.77 -7.32 -52.69
CA HIS A 7 3.67 -8.45 -52.84
C HIS A 7 4.37 -8.88 -51.55
N ILE A 8 4.78 -10.15 -51.59
CA ILE A 8 5.48 -10.99 -50.62
C ILE A 8 6.87 -10.44 -50.22
N ALA A 9 7.25 -10.63 -48.94
CA ALA A 9 8.64 -10.87 -48.56
C ALA A 9 8.72 -11.91 -47.42
N VAL A 10 9.12 -13.13 -47.77
CA VAL A 10 9.46 -14.21 -46.84
C VAL A 10 10.92 -14.04 -46.43
N ARG A 11 11.22 -14.07 -45.14
CA ARG A 11 12.56 -14.39 -44.61
C ARG A 11 12.42 -15.43 -43.52
N SER A 12 12.94 -16.61 -43.80
CA SER A 12 13.06 -17.76 -42.91
C SER A 12 14.54 -17.95 -42.57
N THR A 13 14.85 -18.09 -41.28
CA THR A 13 16.12 -18.66 -40.80
C THR A 13 15.79 -19.88 -39.94
N LEU A 14 16.34 -21.03 -40.36
CA LEU A 14 16.18 -22.37 -39.81
C LEU A 14 17.31 -22.71 -38.83
N SER A 15 17.01 -23.46 -37.76
CA SER A 15 17.74 -24.66 -37.27
C SER A 15 17.25 -25.03 -35.86
N SER A 16 17.08 -26.28 -35.42
CA SER A 16 16.92 -27.59 -36.04
C SER A 16 16.54 -28.56 -34.91
N TYR A 17 15.41 -29.25 -34.99
CA TYR A 17 15.19 -30.54 -34.31
C TYR A 17 14.24 -31.39 -35.17
N ARG A 18 14.72 -32.57 -35.54
CA ARG A 18 13.99 -33.60 -36.28
C ARG A 18 13.12 -34.40 -35.30
N TRP A 19 11.92 -34.83 -35.70
CA TRP A 19 11.54 -36.23 -35.94
C TRP A 19 10.04 -36.35 -36.32
N ALA A 20 9.82 -37.08 -37.42
CA ALA A 20 8.66 -37.92 -37.78
C ALA A 20 7.26 -37.32 -38.08
N ALA A 21 6.96 -37.37 -39.39
CA ALA A 21 5.81 -38.01 -40.04
C ALA A 21 4.38 -37.49 -39.79
N GLY A 22 3.74 -37.04 -40.89
CA GLY A 22 2.28 -36.88 -40.98
C GLY A 22 1.87 -35.90 -42.07
N ALA A 23 1.84 -36.36 -43.33
CA ALA A 23 1.27 -35.59 -44.43
C ALA A 23 -0.26 -35.62 -44.37
N SER A 24 -0.91 -34.47 -44.56
CA SER A 24 -2.29 -34.37 -45.06
C SER A 24 -2.51 -33.00 -45.68
N LEU A 25 -2.80 -33.01 -46.98
CA LEU A 25 -3.36 -31.90 -47.77
C LEU A 25 -4.85 -31.78 -47.42
N ILE A 26 -5.32 -30.58 -47.06
CA ILE A 26 -6.74 -30.22 -47.13
C ILE A 26 -6.86 -28.88 -47.84
N ALA A 27 -7.75 -28.88 -48.84
CA ALA A 27 -8.05 -27.82 -49.76
C ALA A 27 -8.89 -26.67 -49.14
N LEU A 28 -8.86 -25.55 -49.86
CA LEU A 28 -9.62 -24.32 -49.67
C LEU A 28 -11.11 -24.51 -49.35
N ALA A 29 -11.62 -23.69 -48.43
CA ALA A 29 -12.96 -23.12 -48.53
C ALA A 29 -12.95 -21.71 -47.93
N ALA A 30 -12.99 -20.70 -48.79
CA ALA A 30 -13.24 -19.32 -48.42
C ALA A 30 -14.69 -19.19 -47.96
N THR A 31 -14.90 -18.82 -46.70
CA THR A 31 -16.14 -18.18 -46.26
C THR A 31 -15.76 -16.80 -45.72
N ALA A 32 -16.15 -15.77 -46.47
CA ALA A 32 -16.13 -14.40 -46.01
C ALA A 32 -17.19 -14.26 -44.90
N ALA A 33 -16.80 -14.60 -43.67
CA ALA A 33 -17.58 -14.27 -42.50
C ALA A 33 -17.28 -12.81 -42.14
N CYS A 34 -18.27 -11.95 -42.36
CA CYS A 34 -18.31 -10.60 -41.85
C CYS A 34 -18.25 -10.69 -40.32
N ALA A 35 -17.07 -10.52 -39.74
CA ALA A 35 -16.96 -10.37 -38.30
C ALA A 35 -17.63 -9.04 -37.92
N PRO A 36 -18.66 -9.02 -37.06
CA PRO A 36 -19.12 -7.76 -36.50
C PRO A 36 -17.94 -7.11 -35.78
N PRO A 37 -17.84 -5.77 -35.76
CA PRO A 37 -16.84 -5.11 -34.94
C PRO A 37 -17.04 -5.58 -33.51
N THR A 38 -16.10 -6.36 -33.00
CA THR A 38 -15.91 -6.56 -31.57
C THR A 38 -15.64 -5.17 -31.00
N SER A 39 -16.71 -4.50 -30.59
CA SER A 39 -16.66 -3.37 -29.68
C SER A 39 -15.86 -3.86 -28.48
N GLY A 40 -14.62 -3.41 -28.41
CA GLY A 40 -13.77 -3.60 -27.25
C GLY A 40 -14.47 -2.95 -26.07
N LEU A 41 -15.20 -3.76 -25.31
CA LEU A 41 -15.23 -3.56 -23.88
C LEU A 41 -13.81 -3.87 -23.42
N THR A 42 -12.98 -2.85 -23.31
CA THR A 42 -11.91 -2.87 -22.33
C THR A 42 -12.59 -3.14 -21.00
N GLN A 43 -12.71 -4.42 -20.67
CA GLN A 43 -13.03 -4.87 -19.33
C GLN A 43 -11.88 -4.32 -18.49
N SER A 44 -12.09 -3.14 -17.92
CA SER A 44 -11.21 -2.57 -16.92
C SER A 44 -11.17 -3.61 -15.83
N THR A 45 -10.12 -4.41 -15.83
CA THR A 45 -9.85 -5.37 -14.76
C THR A 45 -9.95 -4.55 -13.49
N PRO A 46 -10.85 -4.89 -12.55
CA PRO A 46 -10.95 -4.15 -11.30
C PRO A 46 -9.56 -4.06 -10.71
N LEU A 47 -9.04 -2.83 -10.61
CA LEU A 47 -7.75 -2.61 -9.98
C LEU A 47 -7.85 -3.12 -8.53
N PRO A 48 -6.82 -3.80 -8.00
CA PRO A 48 -6.84 -4.26 -6.62
C PRO A 48 -7.10 -3.07 -5.69
N ARG A 49 -7.91 -3.28 -4.65
CA ARG A 49 -8.26 -2.25 -3.67
C ARG A 49 -8.10 -2.84 -2.28
N ALA A 50 -7.34 -2.18 -1.44
CA ALA A 50 -7.28 -2.47 -0.02
C ALA A 50 -8.10 -1.41 0.72
N VAL A 51 -9.00 -1.86 1.59
CA VAL A 51 -9.75 -1.01 2.51
C VAL A 51 -9.17 -1.20 3.89
N GLN A 52 -8.59 -0.15 4.44
CA GLN A 52 -8.12 -0.15 5.82
C GLN A 52 -9.05 0.63 6.71
N VAL A 53 -9.46 0.00 7.80
CA VAL A 53 -10.20 0.64 8.89
C VAL A 53 -9.18 0.96 9.97
N VAL A 54 -9.05 2.23 10.33
CA VAL A 54 -8.12 2.70 11.35
C VAL A 54 -8.90 3.28 12.52
N SER A 55 -8.47 2.97 13.74
CA SER A 55 -8.97 3.55 14.98
C SER A 55 -7.81 4.17 15.74
N VAL A 56 -7.99 5.41 16.18
CA VAL A 56 -7.00 6.21 16.91
C VAL A 56 -7.56 6.54 18.28
N THR A 57 -6.72 6.46 19.30
CA THR A 57 -7.00 6.95 20.66
C THR A 57 -5.77 7.67 21.17
N LEU A 58 -5.89 8.95 21.50
CA LEU A 58 -4.83 9.77 22.08
C LEU A 58 -5.12 10.02 23.57
N ARG A 59 -4.07 10.16 24.37
CA ARG A 59 -4.09 10.22 25.83
C ARG A 59 -2.89 11.03 26.32
N GLY A 60 -3.12 12.29 26.64
CA GLY A 60 -2.06 13.19 27.10
C GLY A 60 -2.59 14.61 27.14
N GLU A 61 -1.90 15.51 26.45
CA GLU A 61 -2.39 16.86 26.19
C GLU A 61 -3.69 16.86 25.38
N LEU A 62 -3.86 15.88 24.50
CA LEU A 62 -5.12 15.63 23.81
C LEU A 62 -5.74 14.29 24.26
N ASP A 63 -7.01 14.34 24.67
CA ASP A 63 -7.82 13.14 24.90
C ASP A 63 -8.90 13.05 23.83
N GLY A 64 -8.93 11.95 23.09
CA GLY A 64 -9.88 11.80 22.01
C GLY A 64 -9.73 10.49 21.24
N SER A 65 -10.71 10.24 20.37
CA SER A 65 -10.69 9.09 19.47
C SER A 65 -11.23 9.43 18.09
N ALA A 66 -10.78 8.67 17.10
CA ALA A 66 -11.24 8.78 15.72
C ALA A 66 -11.30 7.41 15.06
N MET A 67 -12.18 7.26 14.08
CA MET A 67 -12.22 6.08 13.22
C MET A 67 -12.44 6.51 11.77
N TYR A 68 -11.63 5.98 10.86
CA TYR A 68 -11.70 6.32 9.45
C TYR A 68 -11.35 5.12 8.57
N ASN A 69 -11.80 5.18 7.31
CA ASN A 69 -11.52 4.17 6.31
C ASN A 69 -10.66 4.78 5.19
N SER A 70 -9.52 4.14 4.89
CA SER A 70 -8.67 4.51 3.77
C SER A 70 -8.80 3.48 2.65
N VAL A 71 -9.06 3.94 1.43
CA VAL A 71 -9.12 3.09 0.24
C VAL A 71 -7.86 3.32 -0.58
N MET A 72 -7.02 2.30 -0.71
CA MET A 72 -5.80 2.36 -1.51
C MET A 72 -6.04 1.72 -2.87
N PRO A 73 -6.23 2.51 -3.94
CA PRO A 73 -6.38 1.97 -5.28
C PRO A 73 -5.04 1.39 -5.75
N ASN A 74 -5.11 0.28 -6.46
CA ASN A 74 -3.96 -0.45 -7.03
C ASN A 74 -3.09 -1.17 -5.99
N THR A 75 -3.63 -1.47 -4.81
CA THR A 75 -2.89 -2.18 -3.75
C THR A 75 -3.77 -3.23 -3.10
N THR A 76 -3.29 -4.46 -2.93
CA THR A 76 -3.94 -5.51 -2.13
C THR A 76 -3.44 -5.49 -0.68
N CYS A 77 -4.17 -6.12 0.23
CA CYS A 77 -3.67 -6.31 1.59
C CYS A 77 -2.33 -7.07 1.63
N ALA A 78 -2.18 -8.10 0.78
CA ALA A 78 -0.91 -8.81 0.64
C ALA A 78 0.24 -7.90 0.18
N GLN A 79 -0.03 -6.92 -0.69
CA GLN A 79 0.96 -5.94 -1.12
C GLN A 79 1.34 -5.01 0.04
N LEU A 80 0.37 -4.49 0.79
CA LEU A 80 0.62 -3.65 1.98
C LEU A 80 1.51 -4.33 3.01
N VAL A 81 1.29 -5.62 3.25
CA VAL A 81 2.12 -6.44 4.15
C VAL A 81 3.55 -6.55 3.64
N SER A 82 3.70 -6.80 2.34
CA SER A 82 4.99 -7.10 1.72
C SER A 82 5.86 -5.87 1.45
N SER A 83 5.23 -4.71 1.21
CA SER A 83 5.90 -3.45 0.88
C SER A 83 5.87 -2.44 2.02
N GLY A 84 5.13 -2.69 3.10
CA GLY A 84 4.85 -1.72 4.17
C GLY A 84 4.44 -0.38 3.58
N ALA A 85 3.35 -0.33 2.81
CA ALA A 85 2.80 0.89 2.21
C ALA A 85 3.80 1.91 1.58
N SER A 86 4.94 1.46 1.05
CA SER A 86 5.86 2.33 0.30
C SER A 86 5.37 2.51 -1.14
N SER A 87 4.89 3.71 -1.48
CA SER A 87 4.76 4.11 -2.87
C SER A 87 6.16 4.42 -3.43
N SER A 88 6.81 3.42 -4.03
CA SER A 88 7.98 3.57 -4.90
C SER A 88 9.07 4.57 -4.41
N ASN A 89 10.04 4.04 -3.66
CA ASN A 89 11.29 4.68 -3.18
C ASN A 89 11.30 5.21 -1.73
N GLU A 90 10.20 5.10 -0.98
CA GLU A 90 10.17 5.51 0.43
C GLU A 90 10.33 4.31 1.38
N PRO A 91 10.82 4.51 2.62
CA PRO A 91 10.85 3.45 3.63
C PRO A 91 9.45 2.90 3.85
N PRO A 92 9.30 1.61 4.18
CA PRO A 92 8.00 1.03 4.45
C PRO A 92 7.33 1.72 5.65
N GLU A 93 6.27 2.49 5.40
CA GLU A 93 5.40 3.04 6.43
C GLU A 93 4.51 1.92 6.95
N GLY A 94 4.75 1.51 8.19
CA GLY A 94 4.03 0.41 8.83
C GLY A 94 2.59 0.79 9.17
N VAL A 95 2.32 2.08 9.40
CA VAL A 95 0.97 2.64 9.50
C VAL A 95 0.66 3.40 8.20
N PRO A 96 -0.45 3.09 7.54
CA PRO A 96 -0.92 3.82 6.38
C PRO A 96 -1.14 5.30 6.73
N PRO A 97 -0.80 6.24 5.84
CA PRO A 97 -1.07 7.65 6.09
C PRO A 97 -2.57 7.86 6.33
N ALA A 98 -2.89 8.68 7.33
CA ALA A 98 -4.26 9.10 7.56
C ALA A 98 -4.78 9.88 6.33
N PRO A 99 -6.05 9.73 5.93
CA PRO A 99 -6.69 10.65 4.99
C PRO A 99 -6.52 12.11 5.42
N ASP A 100 -6.37 13.02 4.45
CA ASP A 100 -6.12 14.45 4.68
C ASP A 100 -7.20 15.16 5.53
N ASP A 101 -8.39 14.56 5.67
CA ASP A 101 -9.54 15.08 6.43
C ASP A 101 -9.76 14.36 7.77
N THR A 102 -8.83 13.50 8.20
CA THR A 102 -8.94 12.77 9.47
C THR A 102 -8.91 13.74 10.64
N GLN A 103 -9.82 13.56 11.60
CA GLN A 103 -9.88 14.38 12.81
C GLN A 103 -9.99 13.53 14.06
N VAL A 104 -9.27 13.91 15.11
CA VAL A 104 -9.45 13.42 16.48
C VAL A 104 -10.07 14.56 17.28
N ASP A 105 -11.28 14.34 17.80
CA ASP A 105 -12.04 15.36 18.55
C ASP A 105 -12.20 16.71 17.82
N GLY A 106 -12.39 16.66 16.49
CA GLY A 106 -12.54 17.87 15.66
C GLY A 106 -11.23 18.54 15.23
N HIS A 107 -10.08 18.00 15.65
CA HIS A 107 -8.75 18.49 15.31
C HIS A 107 -8.12 17.64 14.20
N PRO A 108 -7.62 18.23 13.09
CA PRO A 108 -6.89 17.50 12.06
C PRO A 108 -5.78 16.63 12.62
N PHE A 109 -5.76 15.35 12.20
CA PHE A 109 -4.85 14.33 12.70
C PHE A 109 -4.06 13.70 11.55
N SER A 110 -2.76 13.49 11.78
CA SER A 110 -1.89 12.71 10.90
C SER A 110 -0.87 11.92 11.72
N ALA A 111 -0.44 10.76 11.22
CA ALA A 111 0.58 9.95 11.87
C ALA A 111 1.46 9.22 10.84
N VAL A 112 2.75 9.15 11.13
CA VAL A 112 3.75 8.40 10.36
C VAL A 112 4.46 7.44 11.31
N ILE A 113 4.28 6.14 11.09
CA ILE A 113 4.83 5.09 11.97
C ILE A 113 5.55 4.07 11.10
N ALA A 114 6.88 4.12 11.11
CA ALA A 114 7.78 3.28 10.33
C ALA A 114 8.92 2.78 11.23
N PRO A 115 8.89 1.51 11.68
CA PRO A 115 10.00 0.95 12.41
C PRO A 115 11.24 0.80 11.52
N SER A 116 12.41 1.15 12.03
CA SER A 116 13.68 1.04 11.33
C SER A 116 14.69 0.19 12.12
N PRO A 117 15.27 -0.87 11.52
CA PRO A 117 14.91 -1.46 10.22
C PRO A 117 13.61 -2.28 10.30
N TYR A 118 12.75 -2.18 9.29
CA TYR A 118 11.60 -3.08 9.12
C TYR A 118 12.08 -4.46 8.63
N ARG A 119 11.61 -5.52 9.30
CA ARG A 119 11.98 -6.92 9.04
C ARG A 119 10.77 -7.80 8.66
N GLY A 120 9.64 -7.18 8.32
CA GLY A 120 8.38 -7.87 8.03
C GLY A 120 7.43 -7.95 9.23
N PRO A 121 6.35 -8.76 9.13
CA PRO A 121 5.39 -8.94 10.21
C PRO A 121 6.05 -9.37 11.52
N GLY A 122 5.58 -8.82 12.63
CA GLY A 122 6.15 -9.06 13.94
C GLY A 122 5.93 -7.92 14.92
N ILE A 123 6.61 -8.01 16.07
CA ILE A 123 6.54 -7.02 17.14
C ILE A 123 7.82 -6.20 17.14
N TYR A 124 7.66 -4.88 17.24
CA TYR A 124 8.73 -3.89 17.27
C TYR A 124 8.64 -3.09 18.56
N SER A 125 9.78 -2.87 19.22
CA SER A 125 9.90 -2.11 20.47
C SER A 125 10.50 -0.73 20.24
N SER A 126 10.54 0.10 21.28
CA SER A 126 10.93 1.53 21.25
C SER A 126 12.22 1.81 20.46
N THR A 127 13.20 0.92 20.50
CA THR A 127 14.48 1.08 19.78
C THR A 127 14.37 1.08 18.26
N ALA A 128 13.25 0.63 17.71
CA ALA A 128 12.98 0.65 16.27
C ALA A 128 12.38 2.00 15.82
N PHE A 129 12.03 2.90 16.75
CA PHE A 129 11.33 4.14 16.45
C PHE A 129 12.23 5.33 16.78
N THR A 130 12.26 6.29 15.87
CA THR A 130 13.09 7.51 15.94
C THR A 130 12.21 8.74 15.81
N SER A 131 12.79 9.94 15.88
CA SER A 131 12.09 11.20 15.66
C SER A 131 11.47 11.36 14.26
N GLU A 132 11.76 10.45 13.33
CA GLU A 132 11.08 10.39 12.02
C GLU A 132 9.66 9.82 12.16
N ASN A 133 9.37 9.14 13.26
CA ASN A 133 8.03 8.68 13.59
C ASN A 133 7.31 9.80 14.34
N ILE A 134 6.15 10.20 13.83
CA ILE A 134 5.44 11.36 14.35
C ILE A 134 3.95 11.10 14.46
N VAL A 135 3.35 11.72 15.45
CA VAL A 135 1.91 11.97 15.54
C VAL A 135 1.72 13.48 15.51
N MET A 136 0.80 13.96 14.69
CA MET A 136 0.54 15.37 14.51
C MET A 136 -0.95 15.67 14.70
N VAL A 137 -1.26 16.67 15.53
CA VAL A 137 -2.61 17.23 15.68
C VAL A 137 -2.51 18.76 15.67
N ASP A 138 -3.33 19.45 14.88
CA ASP A 138 -3.34 20.93 14.82
C ASP A 138 -1.98 21.59 14.51
N SER A 139 -1.04 20.86 13.91
CA SER A 139 0.38 21.22 13.70
C SER A 139 1.32 21.01 14.89
N THR A 140 0.80 20.59 16.04
CA THR A 140 1.61 20.08 17.16
C THR A 140 2.14 18.70 16.79
N VAL A 141 3.45 18.47 16.94
CA VAL A 141 4.12 17.25 16.49
C VAL A 141 4.76 16.54 17.68
N TRP A 142 4.27 15.35 18.01
CA TRP A 142 4.87 14.48 19.01
C TRP A 142 5.70 13.38 18.35
N ALA A 143 6.89 13.15 18.89
CA ALA A 143 7.83 12.14 18.38
C ALA A 143 8.55 11.42 19.54
N PRO A 144 9.07 10.20 19.32
CA PRO A 144 9.88 9.50 20.33
C PRO A 144 11.28 10.13 20.39
N LEU A 145 11.40 11.26 21.10
CA LEU A 145 12.67 11.93 21.31
C LEU A 145 13.53 11.14 22.32
N ALA A 146 14.81 10.95 21.99
CA ALA A 146 15.75 10.16 22.80
C ALA A 146 16.13 10.85 24.13
N ALA A 147 16.05 12.17 24.17
CA ALA A 147 16.30 12.95 25.37
C ALA A 147 14.97 13.27 26.07
N GLY A 148 14.87 12.95 27.36
CA GLY A 148 13.71 13.29 28.17
C GLY A 148 13.46 12.31 29.30
N SER A 149 12.70 12.77 30.29
CA SER A 149 12.16 11.94 31.37
C SER A 149 10.64 12.17 31.46
N PRO A 150 9.81 11.11 31.51
CA PRO A 150 10.17 9.71 31.34
C PRO A 150 10.68 9.40 29.91
N PRO A 151 11.37 8.26 29.70
CA PRO A 151 11.79 7.84 28.37
C PRO A 151 10.57 7.49 27.50
N SER A 152 10.63 7.88 26.22
CA SER A 152 9.63 7.52 25.22
C SER A 152 9.53 6.00 25.07
N THR A 153 8.32 5.47 25.01
CA THR A 153 8.08 4.05 24.74
C THR A 153 7.15 3.86 23.56
N THR A 154 7.47 2.89 22.70
CA THR A 154 6.65 2.53 21.55
C THR A 154 6.66 1.01 21.40
N THR A 155 5.50 0.42 21.21
CA THR A 155 5.36 -0.98 20.81
C THR A 155 4.43 -1.04 19.61
N ALA A 156 4.87 -1.66 18.53
CA ALA A 156 4.02 -1.90 17.38
C ALA A 156 3.99 -3.39 17.03
N ARG A 157 2.85 -3.83 16.51
CA ARG A 157 2.62 -5.15 15.95
C ARG A 157 2.13 -4.98 14.52
N PHE A 158 2.77 -5.69 13.61
CA PHE A 158 2.38 -5.76 12.20
C PHE A 158 2.03 -7.21 11.90
N ASP A 159 0.80 -7.46 11.49
CA ASP A 159 0.32 -8.79 11.16
C ASP A 159 0.49 -9.11 9.67
N ALA A 160 0.56 -10.40 9.34
CA ALA A 160 0.81 -10.87 7.98
C ALA A 160 -0.37 -10.64 7.01
N ASP A 161 -1.51 -10.18 7.51
CA ASP A 161 -2.70 -9.82 6.73
C ASP A 161 -2.80 -8.30 6.47
N GLY A 162 -1.88 -7.50 7.02
CA GLY A 162 -1.80 -6.06 6.81
C GLY A 162 -2.52 -5.27 7.89
N SER A 163 -3.11 -5.96 8.87
CA SER A 163 -3.57 -5.38 10.11
C SER A 163 -2.41 -5.12 11.07
N GLY A 164 -2.68 -4.38 12.14
CA GLY A 164 -1.70 -4.15 13.17
C GLY A 164 -2.15 -3.14 14.21
N SER A 165 -1.22 -2.82 15.09
CA SER A 165 -1.42 -1.84 16.15
C SER A 165 -0.11 -1.19 16.54
N VAL A 166 -0.14 0.08 16.91
CA VAL A 166 0.95 0.76 17.63
C VAL A 166 0.39 1.35 18.91
N SER A 167 1.14 1.20 19.99
CA SER A 167 0.92 1.89 21.24
C SER A 167 2.18 2.66 21.60
N PHE A 168 2.00 3.90 22.04
CA PHE A 168 3.09 4.77 22.41
C PHE A 168 2.76 5.57 23.66
N SER A 169 3.79 6.02 24.36
CA SER A 169 3.66 6.95 25.47
C SER A 169 4.94 7.75 25.66
N ALA A 170 4.78 8.92 26.28
CA ALA A 170 5.84 9.88 26.50
C ALA A 170 6.54 10.32 25.19
N TRP A 171 5.80 10.32 24.08
CA TRP A 171 6.23 11.02 22.87
C TRP A 171 6.15 12.50 23.14
N ARG A 172 7.12 13.25 22.65
CA ARG A 172 7.36 14.62 23.11
C ARG A 172 7.20 15.60 21.97
N ASP A 173 6.56 16.73 22.25
CA ASP A 173 6.62 17.89 21.36
C ASP A 173 8.01 18.53 21.45
N ALA A 174 8.62 18.78 20.30
CA ALA A 174 9.91 19.45 20.19
C ALA A 174 9.86 20.92 20.66
N SER A 175 8.69 21.54 20.70
CA SER A 175 8.49 22.97 20.96
C SER A 175 8.39 23.31 22.45
N ASP A 176 7.49 22.65 23.18
CA ASP A 176 7.19 22.91 24.59
C ASP A 176 7.64 21.79 25.53
N GLY A 177 7.87 20.59 24.98
CA GLY A 177 8.29 19.42 25.75
C GLY A 177 7.14 18.61 26.35
N ASP A 178 5.90 18.92 25.99
CA ASP A 178 4.72 18.21 26.47
C ASP A 178 4.66 16.78 25.95
N LEU A 179 3.90 15.94 26.67
CA LEU A 179 3.91 14.50 26.48
C LEU A 179 2.57 14.00 25.96
N GLU A 180 2.65 13.15 24.95
CA GLU A 180 1.49 12.46 24.38
C GLU A 180 1.68 10.94 24.43
N GLY A 181 0.55 10.25 24.47
CA GLY A 181 0.47 8.81 24.43
C GLY A 181 -0.78 8.37 23.68
N GLY A 182 -0.82 7.11 23.27
CA GLY A 182 -1.95 6.68 22.49
C GLY A 182 -1.84 5.27 21.97
N THR A 183 -2.87 4.91 21.23
CA THR A 183 -2.96 3.66 20.49
C THR A 183 -3.59 3.92 19.14
N ILE A 184 -3.00 3.35 18.10
CA ILE A 184 -3.54 3.34 16.74
C ILE A 184 -3.65 1.88 16.32
N THR A 185 -4.83 1.43 15.94
CA THR A 185 -5.08 0.08 15.43
C THR A 185 -5.62 0.16 14.02
N TRP A 186 -5.23 -0.78 13.16
CA TRP A 186 -5.79 -0.87 11.81
C TRP A 186 -6.06 -2.30 11.40
N SER A 187 -7.07 -2.49 10.56
CA SER A 187 -7.36 -3.76 9.88
C SER A 187 -7.36 -3.55 8.37
N CYS A 188 -6.95 -4.55 7.60
CA CYS A 188 -6.98 -4.51 6.13
C CYS A 188 -7.98 -5.53 5.58
N ASN A 189 -8.79 -5.12 4.61
CA ASN A 189 -9.70 -5.98 3.86
C ASN A 189 -9.52 -5.77 2.33
N ASP A 190 -9.66 -6.84 1.54
CA ASP A 190 -9.67 -6.80 0.07
C ASP A 190 -11.10 -6.56 -0.49
#